data_AF-A0A5J4QJT1-F1
#
_entry.id   AF-A0A5J4QJT1-F1
#
_cell.length_a   1.000
_cell.length_b   1.000
_cell.length_c   1.000
_cell.angle_alpha   90.00
_cell.angle_beta   90.00
_cell.angle_gamma   90.00
#
_symmetry.space_group_name_H-M   'P 1'
#
loop_
_entity.id
_entity.type
_entity.pdbx_description
1 polymer ?
#
loop_
_entity_poly.entity_id
_entity_poly.type
_entity_poly.pdbx_seq_one_letter_code
_entity_poly.pdbx_strand_id
1 'polypeptide(L)'
;MRNRYNHKTFSLFFLFILISIPLWAQQRNRQYVEYINTYSELAVKQMKEYKIPASITLAQGLLESGAGQSTLTRKSNNHFGIKCGREWNGRTVLHD
;
A
#
# COMPACT_ATOMS: atom_id res chain seq x y z
N MET A 1 52.29 22.65 -16.46
CA MET A 1 51.35 22.91 -15.35
C MET A 1 50.25 21.86 -15.37
N ARG A 2 50.20 20.95 -14.39
CA ARG A 2 49.33 19.76 -14.42
C ARG A 2 47.93 20.13 -13.87
N ASN A 3 46.93 20.00 -14.73
CA ASN A 3 45.52 20.29 -14.50
C ASN A 3 44.89 19.35 -13.43
N ARG A 4 45.25 19.56 -12.15
CA ARG A 4 44.69 18.78 -11.01
C ARG A 4 43.26 19.20 -10.62
N TYR A 5 42.77 20.33 -11.16
CA TYR A 5 41.44 20.85 -10.84
C TYR A 5 40.32 20.01 -11.48
N ASN A 6 40.48 19.58 -12.73
CA ASN A 6 39.42 18.88 -13.47
C ASN A 6 39.02 17.50 -12.91
N HIS A 7 39.95 16.76 -12.28
CA HIS A 7 39.62 15.46 -11.68
C HIS A 7 38.87 15.62 -10.35
N LYS A 8 39.22 16.63 -9.55
CA LYS A 8 38.55 16.88 -8.26
C LYS A 8 37.13 17.40 -8.46
N THR A 9 36.94 18.30 -9.43
CA THR A 9 35.60 18.81 -9.79
C THR A 9 34.73 17.71 -10.41
N PHE A 10 35.28 16.85 -11.28
CA PHE A 10 34.56 15.70 -11.82
C PHE A 10 34.18 14.69 -10.73
N SER A 11 35.10 14.43 -9.79
CA SER A 11 34.84 13.55 -8.64
C SER A 11 33.76 14.09 -7.70
N LEU A 12 33.71 15.42 -7.48
CA LEU A 12 32.64 16.07 -6.70
C LEU A 12 31.28 15.99 -7.40
N PHE A 13 31.25 16.16 -8.72
CA PHE A 13 30.01 16.05 -9.51
C PHE A 13 29.47 14.62 -9.51
N PHE A 14 30.36 13.63 -9.62
CA PHE A 14 30.01 12.20 -9.53
C PHE A 14 29.46 11.83 -8.14
N LEU A 15 30.06 12.37 -7.07
CA LEU A 15 29.58 12.18 -5.71
C LEU A 15 28.19 12.81 -5.49
N PHE A 16 27.93 13.98 -6.09
CA PHE A 16 26.62 14.65 -6.03
C PHE A 16 25.52 13.84 -6.74
N ILE A 17 25.81 13.27 -7.91
CA ILE A 17 24.88 12.38 -8.63
C ILE A 17 24.57 11.12 -7.80
N LEU A 18 25.57 10.50 -7.18
CA LEU A 18 25.39 9.31 -6.34
C LEU A 18 24.48 9.55 -5.12
N ILE A 19 24.54 10.75 -4.53
CA ILE A 19 23.71 11.12 -3.36
C ILE A 19 22.27 11.48 -3.77
N SER A 20 22.05 11.89 -5.02
CA SER A 20 20.75 12.37 -5.51
C SER A 20 19.78 11.23 -5.85
N ILE A 21 20.28 10.11 -6.35
CA ILE A 21 19.49 8.96 -6.83
C ILE A 21 18.67 8.23 -5.72
N PRO A 22 19.17 8.01 -4.48
CA PRO A 22 18.41 7.26 -3.48
C PRO A 22 17.19 7.99 -2.90
N LEU A 23 17.05 9.31 -3.09
CA LEU A 23 15.96 10.12 -2.52
C LEU A 23 14.57 9.72 -3.05
N TRP A 24 14.48 9.13 -4.24
CA TRP A 24 13.20 8.72 -4.83
C TRP A 24 12.82 7.26 -4.55
N ALA A 25 13.76 6.44 -4.08
CA ALA A 25 13.53 5.01 -3.86
C ALA A 25 12.62 4.71 -2.65
N GLN A 26 12.41 5.68 -1.75
CA GLN A 26 11.68 5.47 -0.49
C GLN A 26 10.26 6.04 -0.46
N GLN A 27 9.69 6.44 -1.60
CA GLN A 27 8.34 7.00 -1.59
C GLN A 27 7.31 5.88 -1.31
N ARG A 28 6.74 5.86 -0.10
CA ARG A 28 5.66 4.93 0.25
C ARG A 28 4.45 5.17 -0.64
N ASN A 29 3.82 4.10 -1.12
CA ASN A 29 2.60 4.20 -1.89
C ASN A 29 1.51 4.88 -1.03
N ARG A 30 1.08 6.07 -1.45
CA ARG A 30 0.11 6.89 -0.71
C ARG A 30 -1.20 6.14 -0.46
N GLN A 31 -1.70 5.41 -1.46
CA GLN A 31 -2.95 4.65 -1.34
C GLN A 31 -2.83 3.56 -0.28
N TYR A 32 -1.67 2.92 -0.18
CA TYR A 32 -1.44 1.86 0.80
C TYR A 32 -1.43 2.43 2.22
N VAL A 33 -0.75 3.57 2.41
CA VAL A 33 -0.72 4.27 3.69
C VAL A 33 -2.11 4.71 4.11
N GLU A 34 -2.89 5.28 3.18
CA GLU A 34 -4.27 5.70 3.44
C GLU A 34 -5.17 4.53 3.81
N TYR A 35 -5.07 3.40 3.08
CA TYR A 35 -5.80 2.18 3.40
C TYR A 35 -5.43 1.65 4.80
N ILE A 36 -4.14 1.58 5.12
CA ILE A 36 -3.65 1.14 6.44
C ILE A 36 -4.20 2.05 7.54
N ASN A 37 -4.09 3.36 7.38
CA ASN A 37 -4.59 4.32 8.37
C ASN A 37 -6.10 4.16 8.58
N THR A 38 -6.86 3.96 7.50
CA THR A 38 -8.32 3.82 7.54
C THR A 38 -8.77 2.55 8.28
N TYR A 39 -8.11 1.42 8.05
CA TYR A 39 -8.60 0.11 8.54
C TYR A 39 -7.81 -0.48 9.71
N SER A 40 -6.68 0.13 10.11
CA SER A 40 -5.83 -0.40 11.19
C SER A 40 -6.55 -0.55 12.53
N GLU A 41 -7.34 0.44 12.96
CA GLU A 41 -8.11 0.36 14.20
C GLU A 41 -9.15 -0.76 14.16
N LEU A 42 -9.85 -0.90 13.04
CA LEU A 42 -10.82 -1.98 12.83
C LEU A 42 -10.13 -3.34 12.86
N ALA A 43 -8.99 -3.49 12.19
CA ALA A 43 -8.20 -4.72 12.19
C ALA A 43 -7.72 -5.09 13.60
N VAL A 44 -7.29 -4.11 14.42
CA VAL A 44 -6.92 -4.33 15.82
C VAL A 44 -8.13 -4.74 16.67
N LYS A 45 -9.31 -4.14 16.44
CA LYS A 45 -10.55 -4.55 17.11
C LYS A 45 -10.90 -6.00 16.78
N GLN A 46 -10.89 -6.36 15.50
CA GLN A 46 -11.16 -7.73 15.03
C GLN A 46 -10.11 -8.72 15.53
N MET A 47 -8.84 -8.33 15.61
CA MET A 47 -7.79 -9.15 16.22
C MET A 47 -8.09 -9.47 17.69
N LYS A 48 -8.56 -8.49 18.47
CA LYS A 48 -8.91 -8.74 19.88
C LYS A 48 -10.09 -9.69 20.01
N GLU A 49 -11.05 -9.62 19.10
CA GLU A 49 -12.28 -10.42 19.10
C GLU A 49 -12.03 -11.86 18.60
N TYR A 50 -11.44 -12.00 17.42
CA TYR A 50 -11.29 -13.28 16.71
C TYR A 50 -9.89 -13.89 16.81
N LYS A 51 -8.94 -13.22 17.47
CA LYS A 51 -7.56 -13.68 17.70
C LYS A 51 -6.72 -13.88 16.43
N ILE A 52 -7.14 -13.30 15.30
CA ILE A 52 -6.34 -13.24 14.07
C ILE A 52 -5.48 -11.98 14.11
N PRO A 53 -4.15 -12.06 13.94
CA PRO A 53 -3.28 -10.88 13.95
C PRO A 53 -3.76 -9.79 12.99
N ALA A 54 -3.88 -8.56 13.50
CA ALA A 54 -4.38 -7.41 12.74
C ALA A 54 -3.60 -7.18 11.44
N SER A 55 -2.29 -7.45 11.46
CA SER A 55 -1.42 -7.35 10.28
C SER A 55 -1.83 -8.30 9.15
N ILE A 56 -2.27 -9.52 9.48
CA ILE A 56 -2.72 -10.51 8.48
C ILE A 56 -4.02 -10.04 7.83
N THR A 57 -5.01 -9.67 8.63
CA THR A 57 -6.29 -9.15 8.12
C THR A 57 -6.09 -7.89 7.27
N LEU A 58 -5.24 -6.95 7.73
CA LEU A 58 -4.98 -5.71 7.01
C LEU A 58 -4.21 -5.95 5.70
N ALA A 59 -3.22 -6.85 5.71
CA ALA A 59 -2.47 -7.21 4.51
C ALA A 59 -3.37 -7.87 3.47
N GLN A 60 -4.23 -8.82 3.87
CA GLN A 60 -5.18 -9.46 2.97
C GLN A 60 -6.20 -8.45 2.43
N GLY A 61 -6.80 -7.63 3.30
CA GLY A 61 -7.75 -6.61 2.87
C GLY A 61 -7.11 -5.64 1.88
N LEU A 62 -5.87 -5.19 2.13
CA LEU A 62 -5.14 -4.31 1.23
C LEU A 62 -4.86 -4.99 -0.12
N LEU A 63 -4.41 -6.24 -0.13
CA LEU A 63 -4.09 -6.96 -1.36
C LEU A 63 -5.33 -7.23 -2.21
N GLU A 64 -6.34 -7.89 -1.63
CA GLU A 64 -7.55 -8.35 -2.34
C GLU A 64 -8.40 -7.18 -2.85
N SER A 65 -8.42 -6.06 -2.12
CA SER A 65 -9.17 -4.87 -2.53
C SER A 65 -8.38 -3.91 -3.43
N GLY A 66 -7.09 -4.19 -3.71
CA GLY A 66 -6.20 -3.26 -4.40
C GLY A 66 -6.09 -1.93 -3.66
N ALA A 67 -5.80 -1.97 -2.36
CA ALA A 67 -5.82 -0.82 -1.45
C ALA A 67 -7.15 -0.04 -1.49
N GLY A 68 -8.27 -0.77 -1.53
CA GLY A 68 -9.62 -0.23 -1.57
C GLY A 68 -10.07 0.31 -2.92
N GLN A 69 -9.26 0.19 -3.97
CA GLN A 69 -9.56 0.76 -5.29
C GLN A 69 -10.38 -0.15 -6.20
N SER A 70 -10.55 -1.43 -5.84
CA SER A 70 -11.37 -2.35 -6.65
C SER A 70 -12.80 -1.83 -6.81
N THR A 71 -13.40 -2.10 -7.98
CA THR A 71 -14.78 -1.71 -8.25
C THR A 71 -15.75 -2.29 -7.22
N LEU A 72 -15.52 -3.54 -6.81
CA LEU A 72 -16.34 -4.22 -5.82
C LEU A 72 -16.27 -3.52 -4.46
N THR A 73 -15.06 -3.17 -4.00
CA THR A 73 -14.90 -2.43 -2.75
C THR A 73 -15.53 -1.04 -2.83
N ARG A 74 -15.29 -0.29 -3.90
CA ARG A 74 -15.82 1.09 -4.05
C ARG A 74 -17.35 1.14 -4.17
N LYS A 75 -17.98 0.12 -4.77
CA LYS A 75 -19.44 0.08 -4.95
C LYS A 75 -20.19 -0.60 -3.81
N SER A 76 -19.54 -1.50 -3.07
CA SER A 76 -20.25 -2.37 -2.11
C SER A 76 -19.55 -2.57 -0.77
N ASN A 77 -18.40 -1.92 -0.52
CA ASN A 77 -17.54 -2.13 0.66
C ASN A 77 -17.12 -3.60 0.87
N ASN A 78 -17.11 -4.39 -0.20
CA ASN A 78 -16.65 -5.76 -0.17
C ASN A 78 -15.16 -5.80 -0.55
N HIS A 79 -14.32 -5.85 0.47
CA HIS A 79 -12.86 -5.86 0.37
C HIS A 79 -12.27 -7.22 0.01
N PHE A 80 -12.99 -8.29 0.31
CA PHE A 80 -12.48 -9.66 0.24
C PHE A 80 -13.12 -10.49 -0.87
N GLY A 81 -13.96 -9.89 -1.73
CA GLY A 81 -14.60 -10.62 -2.81
C GLY A 81 -15.60 -11.67 -2.32
N ILE A 82 -16.17 -11.52 -1.13
CA ILE A 82 -17.08 -12.52 -0.57
C ILE A 82 -18.34 -12.59 -1.44
N LYS A 83 -18.59 -13.77 -2.01
CA LYS A 83 -19.76 -14.02 -2.86
C LYS A 83 -21.03 -14.16 -2.01
N CYS A 84 -22.17 -13.78 -2.58
CA CYS A 84 -23.46 -13.99 -1.97
C CYS A 84 -23.80 -15.49 -2.00
N GLY A 85 -23.80 -16.15 -0.84
CA GLY A 85 -24.26 -17.54 -0.68
C GLY A 85 -25.78 -17.63 -0.58
N ARG A 86 -26.32 -18.86 -0.48
CA ARG A 86 -27.78 -19.10 -0.38
C ARG A 86 -28.43 -18.41 0.82
N GLU A 87 -27.72 -18.30 1.94
CA GLU A 87 -28.20 -17.68 3.17
C GLU A 87 -28.10 -16.14 3.18
N TRP A 88 -27.55 -15.53 2.12
CA TRP A 88 -27.40 -14.08 2.06
C TRP A 88 -28.72 -13.39 1.70
N ASN A 89 -29.32 -12.71 2.67
CA ASN A 89 -30.54 -11.92 2.50
C ASN A 89 -30.29 -10.39 2.44
N GLY A 90 -29.01 -9.97 2.40
CA GLY A 90 -28.61 -8.57 2.35
C GLY A 90 -28.57 -7.99 0.95
N ARG A 91 -28.05 -6.76 0.84
CA ARG A 91 -27.83 -6.11 -0.47
C ARG A 91 -26.86 -6.91 -1.32
N THR A 92 -27.11 -6.95 -2.63
CA THR A 92 -26.26 -7.64 -3.61
C THR A 92 -25.75 -6.64 -4.65
N VAL A 93 -24.63 -6.98 -5.27
CA VAL A 93 -24.09 -6.26 -6.43
C VAL A 93 -23.72 -7.31 -7.47
N LEU A 94 -24.21 -7.12 -8.70
CA LEU A 94 -23.78 -7.94 -9.83
C LEU A 94 -22.50 -7.33 -10.43
N HIS A 95 -21.55 -8.19 -10.74
CA HIS A 95 -20.32 -7.81 -11.41
C HIS A 95 -19.94 -8.94 -12.37
N ASP A 96 -19.76 -8.59 -13.63
CA ASP A 96 -19.37 -9.51 -14.71
C ASP A 96 -17.85 -9.72 -14.74
#